data_AF-A0A9E6EU19-F1
#
_entry.id   AF-A0A9E6EU19-F1
#
_cell.length_a   1.000
_cell.length_b   1.000
_cell.length_c   1.000
_cell.angle_alpha   90.00
_cell.angle_beta   90.00
_cell.angle_gamma   90.00
#
_symmetry.space_group_name_H-M   'P 1'
#
loop_
_entity.id
_entity.type
_entity.pdbx_description
1 polymer ?
#
loop_
_entity_poly.entity_id
_entity_poly.type
_entity_poly.pdbx_seq_one_letter_code
_entity_poly.pdbx_strand_id
1 'polypeptide(L)'
;MEILKKGSFKPQVNNLQEALKSGGYFDGSIDGIFGNSTEVAVKNFQSQSGLPADGVVGSVTWAKLFPPEPLSGDLASRCLALTGTFETGKLAPECFAAIAGNFDGQGMSYGALQWNFGQGTLQPLLNEMIDKHPKIVADIFGGDLALLQQAIKGGKQAALRFASSIQNTEKHYVLPHWKERFRKLGLTPEFQAIEVNGASKYYNNAKKLVTTYNLWSSRALALMFDICVQNGSIADAVKSKIMADFSKLSTTLSREETEVQKMVIIANRRAEAANPKFVEDVRKRKLCIANGKGVVHGISYDLAAQFGLDLSAVSQAS
;
A
#
# COMPACT_ATOMS: atom_id res chain seq x y z
N MET A 1 5.40 10.13 -7.80
CA MET A 1 5.27 10.69 -9.16
C MET A 1 4.50 12.00 -9.14
N GLU A 2 4.84 12.91 -10.06
CA GLU A 2 4.23 14.22 -10.25
C GLU A 2 2.81 14.09 -10.86
N ILE A 3 1.91 15.02 -10.50
CA ILE A 3 0.57 15.09 -11.08
C ILE A 3 0.67 15.90 -12.37
N LEU A 4 0.37 15.28 -13.52
CA LEU A 4 0.29 16.00 -14.79
C LEU A 4 -1.16 16.31 -15.15
N LYS A 5 -1.38 17.50 -15.70
CA LYS A 5 -2.67 17.94 -16.23
C LYS A 5 -2.43 18.95 -17.34
N LYS A 6 -3.50 19.39 -18.00
CA LYS A 6 -3.41 20.45 -19.00
C LYS A 6 -2.61 21.66 -18.49
N GLY A 7 -1.62 22.08 -19.27
CA GLY A 7 -0.66 23.13 -18.91
C GLY A 7 0.63 22.63 -18.26
N SER A 8 0.74 21.35 -17.88
CA SER A 8 2.01 20.72 -17.53
C SER A 8 2.95 20.69 -18.74
N PHE A 9 4.25 20.76 -18.48
CA PHE A 9 5.29 20.68 -19.51
C PHE A 9 6.47 19.84 -19.02
N LYS A 10 7.28 19.34 -19.96
CA LYS A 10 8.61 18.67 -19.88
C LYS A 10 9.25 18.48 -18.48
N PRO A 11 10.01 17.39 -18.24
CA PRO A 11 10.24 16.22 -19.10
C PRO A 11 9.18 15.10 -18.96
N GLN A 12 8.42 15.06 -17.87
CA GLN A 12 7.49 13.97 -17.56
C GLN A 12 6.35 13.86 -18.59
N VAL A 13 5.97 14.99 -19.22
CA VAL A 13 4.97 14.98 -20.29
C VAL A 13 5.46 14.23 -21.53
N ASN A 14 6.77 14.23 -21.82
CA ASN A 14 7.31 13.43 -22.93
C ASN A 14 7.04 11.94 -22.69
N ASN A 15 7.40 11.46 -21.50
CA ASN A 15 7.20 10.06 -21.11
C ASN A 15 5.71 9.67 -21.15
N LEU A 16 4.82 10.59 -20.74
CA LEU A 16 3.38 10.40 -20.85
C LEU A 16 2.94 10.23 -22.31
N GLN A 17 3.34 11.15 -23.18
CA GLN A 17 2.96 11.15 -24.59
C GLN A 17 3.52 9.92 -25.31
N GLU A 18 4.76 9.51 -25.02
CA GLU A 18 5.36 8.28 -25.52
C GLU A 18 4.55 7.04 -25.13
N ALA A 19 4.16 6.92 -23.86
CA ALA A 19 3.38 5.79 -23.38
C ALA A 19 1.98 5.75 -23.99
N LEU A 20 1.28 6.89 -24.02
CA LEU A 20 -0.04 7.00 -24.64
C LEU A 20 0.01 6.69 -26.13
N LYS A 21 1.08 7.13 -26.83
CA LYS A 21 1.28 6.85 -28.25
C LYS A 21 1.55 5.38 -28.52
N SER A 22 2.40 4.76 -27.71
CA SER A 22 2.68 3.33 -27.76
C SER A 22 1.43 2.48 -27.48
N GLY A 23 0.55 2.97 -26.60
CA GLY A 23 -0.75 2.35 -26.31
C GLY A 23 -1.85 2.65 -27.33
N GLY A 24 -1.58 3.43 -28.39
CA GLY A 24 -2.57 3.78 -29.42
C GLY A 24 -3.59 4.86 -29.00
N TYR A 25 -3.36 5.55 -27.88
CA TYR A 25 -4.24 6.60 -27.35
C TYR A 25 -3.88 8.00 -27.84
N PHE A 26 -2.65 8.20 -28.32
CA PHE A 26 -2.12 9.50 -28.74
C PHE A 26 -1.44 9.40 -30.11
N ASP A 27 -1.86 10.22 -31.07
CA ASP A 27 -1.32 10.27 -32.43
C ASP A 27 -0.42 11.48 -32.68
N GLY A 28 -0.52 12.51 -31.83
CA GLY A 28 0.25 13.75 -31.92
C GLY A 28 1.77 13.60 -31.73
N SER A 29 2.47 14.71 -31.90
CA SER A 29 3.91 14.80 -31.65
C SER A 29 4.23 14.77 -30.15
N ILE A 30 5.34 14.12 -29.79
CA ILE A 30 5.89 14.15 -28.42
C ILE A 30 6.64 15.47 -28.27
N ASP A 31 5.91 16.53 -27.91
CA ASP A 31 6.42 17.90 -27.78
C ASP A 31 6.70 18.29 -26.32
N GLY A 32 6.27 17.45 -25.38
CA GLY A 32 6.38 17.69 -23.95
C GLY A 32 5.40 18.72 -23.43
N ILE A 33 4.32 18.99 -24.14
CA ILE A 33 3.28 19.94 -23.76
C ILE A 33 1.98 19.17 -23.49
N PHE A 34 1.45 19.33 -22.28
CA PHE A 34 0.17 18.76 -21.93
C PHE A 34 -0.94 19.68 -22.45
N GLY A 35 -1.20 19.61 -23.75
CA GLY A 35 -2.27 20.33 -24.45
C GLY A 35 -3.60 19.57 -24.49
N ASN A 36 -4.54 20.06 -25.30
CA ASN A 36 -5.85 19.44 -25.48
C ASN A 36 -5.77 18.01 -26.01
N SER A 37 -4.88 17.75 -26.97
CA SER A 37 -4.68 16.41 -27.55
C SER A 37 -4.19 15.42 -26.50
N THR A 38 -3.21 15.81 -25.69
CA THR A 38 -2.71 15.00 -24.57
C THR A 38 -3.81 14.74 -23.54
N GLU A 39 -4.63 15.74 -23.19
CA GLU A 39 -5.75 15.57 -22.25
C GLU A 39 -6.80 14.58 -22.77
N VAL A 40 -7.18 14.68 -24.05
CA VAL A 40 -8.11 13.74 -24.68
C VAL A 40 -7.54 12.33 -24.67
N ALA A 41 -6.26 12.15 -25.02
CA ALA A 41 -5.58 10.87 -24.97
C ALA A 41 -5.56 10.27 -23.56
N VAL A 42 -5.29 11.08 -22.54
CA VAL A 42 -5.33 10.66 -21.12
C VAL A 42 -6.73 10.21 -20.74
N LYS A 43 -7.78 10.98 -21.07
CA LYS A 43 -9.18 10.60 -20.76
C LYS A 43 -9.58 9.30 -21.44
N ASN A 44 -9.19 9.12 -22.70
CA ASN A 44 -9.44 7.88 -23.45
C ASN A 44 -8.73 6.69 -22.80
N PHE A 45 -7.46 6.85 -22.46
CA PHE A 45 -6.68 5.84 -21.75
C PHE A 45 -7.31 5.50 -20.39
N GLN A 46 -7.65 6.50 -19.59
CA GLN A 46 -8.30 6.33 -18.28
C GLN A 46 -9.61 5.56 -18.42
N SER A 47 -10.48 5.95 -19.36
CA SER A 47 -11.75 5.27 -19.61
C SER A 47 -11.55 3.81 -20.00
N GLN A 48 -10.63 3.51 -20.92
CA GLN A 48 -10.34 2.13 -21.32
C GLN A 48 -9.65 1.31 -20.22
N SER A 49 -8.91 1.98 -19.33
CA SER A 49 -8.25 1.37 -18.18
C SER A 49 -9.15 1.24 -16.94
N GLY A 50 -10.45 1.57 -17.05
CA GLY A 50 -11.40 1.52 -15.94
C GLY A 50 -11.14 2.55 -14.83
N LEU A 51 -10.47 3.66 -15.17
CA LEU A 51 -10.21 4.79 -14.29
C LEU A 51 -11.22 5.92 -14.55
N PRO A 52 -11.47 6.81 -13.58
CA PRO A 52 -12.16 8.07 -13.84
C PRO A 52 -11.44 8.87 -14.94
N ALA A 53 -12.16 9.24 -15.99
CA ALA A 53 -11.62 9.98 -17.14
C ALA A 53 -11.56 11.49 -16.89
N ASP A 54 -10.81 11.90 -15.87
CA ASP A 54 -10.68 13.30 -15.44
C ASP A 54 -9.62 14.09 -16.22
N GLY A 55 -8.77 13.42 -17.01
CA GLY A 55 -7.68 14.05 -17.76
C GLY A 55 -6.47 14.44 -16.90
N VAL A 56 -6.43 13.99 -15.64
CA VAL A 56 -5.34 14.25 -14.69
C VAL A 56 -4.54 12.98 -14.45
N VAL A 57 -3.27 13.02 -14.82
CA VAL A 57 -2.34 11.90 -14.65
C VAL A 57 -1.76 11.95 -13.23
N GLY A 58 -2.49 11.35 -12.31
CA GLY A 58 -2.02 11.03 -10.96
C GLY A 58 -1.25 9.71 -10.90
N SER A 59 -0.82 9.32 -9.71
CA SER A 59 -0.08 8.06 -9.47
C SER A 59 -0.79 6.82 -10.00
N VAL A 60 -2.13 6.80 -9.97
CA VAL A 60 -2.96 5.70 -10.48
C VAL A 60 -2.88 5.58 -12.00
N THR A 61 -2.98 6.72 -12.71
CA THR A 61 -2.90 6.73 -14.17
C THR A 61 -1.49 6.33 -14.61
N TRP A 62 -0.46 6.84 -13.92
CA TRP A 62 0.92 6.45 -14.18
C TRP A 62 1.19 4.97 -14.06
N ALA A 63 0.68 4.32 -13.00
CA ALA A 63 0.90 2.89 -12.83
C ALA A 63 0.06 2.01 -13.75
N LYS A 64 -1.00 2.54 -14.38
CA LYS A 64 -1.66 1.83 -15.47
C LYS A 64 -0.88 1.98 -16.79
N LEU A 65 -0.26 3.14 -17.03
CA LEU A 65 0.58 3.36 -18.22
C LEU A 65 1.87 2.55 -18.17
N PHE A 66 2.46 2.49 -16.97
CA PHE A 66 3.65 1.74 -16.66
C PHE A 66 3.32 0.81 -15.51
N PRO A 67 2.65 -0.33 -15.79
CA PRO A 67 2.48 -1.35 -14.77
C PRO A 67 3.88 -1.69 -14.25
N PRO A 68 4.12 -1.56 -12.94
CA PRO A 68 5.37 -2.05 -12.40
C PRO A 68 5.47 -3.54 -12.72
N GLU A 69 6.68 -4.02 -13.00
CA GLU A 69 6.95 -5.46 -12.90
C GLU A 69 6.39 -5.96 -11.56
N PRO A 70 5.79 -7.16 -11.50
CA PRO A 70 5.26 -7.69 -10.26
C PRO A 70 6.33 -7.56 -9.18
N LEU A 71 5.97 -6.95 -8.05
CA LEU A 71 6.91 -6.71 -6.94
C LEU A 71 7.79 -7.94 -6.71
N SER A 72 9.08 -7.80 -7.01
CA SER A 72 10.08 -8.81 -6.72
C SER A 72 10.33 -8.82 -5.22
N GLY A 73 10.07 -9.94 -4.55
CA GLY A 73 10.24 -10.06 -3.11
C GLY A 73 9.55 -11.31 -2.57
N ASP A 74 9.84 -11.65 -1.32
CA ASP A 74 9.14 -12.74 -0.67
C ASP A 74 7.63 -12.44 -0.51
N LEU A 75 6.85 -13.45 -0.14
CA LEU A 75 5.41 -13.29 -0.01
C LEU A 75 5.02 -12.31 1.11
N ALA A 76 5.83 -12.16 2.16
CA ALA A 76 5.57 -11.20 3.23
C ALA A 76 5.71 -9.74 2.72
N SER A 77 6.73 -9.47 1.92
CA SER A 77 6.98 -8.19 1.26
C SER A 77 5.82 -7.80 0.34
N ARG A 78 5.32 -8.74 -0.46
CA ARG A 78 4.20 -8.53 -1.38
C ARG A 78 2.88 -8.29 -0.65
N CYS A 79 2.61 -9.04 0.43
CA CYS A 79 1.47 -8.79 1.31
C CYS A 79 1.54 -7.41 1.97
N LEU A 80 2.72 -7.00 2.47
CA LEU A 80 2.92 -5.70 3.08
C LEU A 80 2.74 -4.57 2.07
N ALA A 81 3.29 -4.71 0.86
CA ALA A 81 3.15 -3.73 -0.21
C ALA A 81 1.67 -3.52 -0.61
N LEU A 82 0.89 -4.58 -0.74
CA LEU A 82 -0.55 -4.49 -1.03
C LEU A 82 -1.30 -3.74 0.08
N THR A 83 -1.15 -4.19 1.33
CA THR A 83 -1.82 -3.56 2.48
C THR A 83 -1.39 -2.10 2.62
N GLY A 84 -0.09 -1.81 2.51
CA GLY A 84 0.43 -0.46 2.62
C GLY A 84 -0.02 0.45 1.49
N THR A 85 -0.25 -0.11 0.30
CA THR A 85 -0.87 0.64 -0.80
C THR A 85 -2.29 1.07 -0.45
N PHE A 86 -3.08 0.20 0.18
CA PHE A 86 -4.41 0.58 0.67
C PHE A 86 -4.36 1.58 1.83
N GLU A 87 -3.42 1.44 2.78
CA GLU A 87 -3.28 2.38 3.90
C GLU A 87 -2.90 3.80 3.44
N THR A 88 -2.02 3.89 2.45
CA THR A 88 -1.36 5.14 2.09
C THR A 88 -1.94 5.80 0.84
N GLY A 89 -2.69 5.05 0.04
CA GLY A 89 -3.10 5.44 -1.31
C GLY A 89 -1.92 5.62 -2.27
N LYS A 90 -0.72 5.10 -1.92
CA LYS A 90 0.49 5.15 -2.73
C LYS A 90 0.82 3.74 -3.19
N LEU A 91 1.01 3.55 -4.49
CA LEU A 91 1.43 2.26 -5.03
C LEU A 91 2.86 1.95 -4.61
N ALA A 92 3.19 0.67 -4.41
CA ALA A 92 4.55 0.28 -4.12
C ALA A 92 5.54 0.71 -5.25
N PRO A 93 6.80 1.05 -4.90
CA PRO A 93 7.37 1.06 -3.55
C PRO A 93 7.04 2.31 -2.72
N GLU A 94 6.26 3.27 -3.25
CA GLU A 94 5.99 4.55 -2.59
C GLU A 94 5.21 4.41 -1.28
N CYS A 95 4.46 3.31 -1.09
CA CYS A 95 3.82 3.03 0.20
C CYS A 95 4.81 2.91 1.36
N PHE A 96 6.01 2.36 1.13
CA PHE A 96 7.08 2.25 2.14
C PHE A 96 7.72 3.60 2.48
N ALA A 97 7.48 4.61 1.64
CA ALA A 97 8.01 5.95 1.81
C ALA A 97 6.91 6.96 2.21
N ALA A 98 5.67 6.50 2.42
CA ALA A 98 4.54 7.36 2.69
C ALA A 98 4.68 8.00 4.07
N ILE A 99 4.63 9.33 4.11
CA ILE A 99 4.72 10.10 5.35
C ILE A 99 3.50 11.02 5.50
N ALA A 100 2.91 11.00 6.69
CA ALA A 100 1.85 11.89 7.11
C ALA A 100 2.29 12.66 8.36
N GLY A 101 1.94 13.95 8.42
CA GLY A 101 2.26 14.78 9.58
C GLY A 101 1.32 14.57 10.77
N ASN A 102 1.46 15.43 11.75
CA ASN A 102 0.86 15.42 13.08
C ASN A 102 -0.45 16.20 13.08
N PHE A 103 -1.47 15.64 12.45
CA PHE A 103 -2.81 16.22 12.41
C PHE A 103 -3.67 15.85 13.63
N ASP A 104 -3.31 14.79 14.37
CA ASP A 104 -4.09 14.25 15.50
C ASP A 104 -3.37 14.37 16.87
N GLY A 105 -2.20 15.01 16.91
CA GLY A 105 -1.39 15.16 18.12
C GLY A 105 -0.50 13.94 18.44
N GLN A 106 -0.51 12.89 17.62
CA GLN A 106 0.28 11.67 17.83
C GLN A 106 1.63 11.68 17.10
N GLY A 107 2.13 12.84 16.69
CA GLY A 107 3.40 12.97 15.98
C GLY A 107 3.24 12.63 14.50
N MET A 108 4.24 12.02 13.87
CA MET A 108 4.16 11.68 12.44
C MET A 108 3.94 10.19 12.25
N SER A 109 3.32 9.85 11.12
CA SER A 109 3.19 8.47 10.64
C SER A 109 4.02 8.27 9.39
N TYR A 110 4.67 7.11 9.29
CA TYR A 110 5.63 6.83 8.23
C TYR A 110 5.66 5.34 7.86
N GLY A 111 5.88 5.05 6.57
CA GLY A 111 6.01 3.69 6.05
C GLY A 111 4.69 3.05 5.63
N ALA A 112 4.78 1.80 5.18
CA ALA A 112 3.70 1.03 4.58
C ALA A 112 2.50 0.89 5.52
N LEU A 113 2.71 0.67 6.82
CA LEU A 113 1.63 0.56 7.80
C LEU A 113 1.39 1.87 8.60
N GLN A 114 1.94 2.99 8.14
CA GLN A 114 1.82 4.29 8.83
C GLN A 114 2.26 4.20 10.30
N TRP A 115 3.41 3.56 10.54
CA TRP A 115 4.04 3.46 11.86
C TRP A 115 4.19 4.84 12.48
N ASN A 116 3.88 4.97 13.77
CA ASN A 116 3.61 6.26 14.38
C ASN A 116 4.49 6.52 15.62
N PHE A 117 4.99 7.76 15.74
CA PHE A 117 5.82 8.16 16.88
C PHE A 117 5.05 8.19 18.20
N GLY A 118 3.85 8.78 18.24
CA GLY A 118 3.03 8.89 19.45
C GLY A 118 2.56 7.54 19.99
N GLN A 119 2.39 6.55 19.10
CA GLN A 119 2.08 5.16 19.45
C GLN A 119 3.32 4.33 19.79
N GLY A 120 4.52 4.85 19.53
CA GLY A 120 5.78 4.13 19.81
C GLY A 120 6.11 3.03 18.80
N THR A 121 5.42 2.98 17.66
CA THR A 121 5.56 1.89 16.68
C THR A 121 6.60 2.19 15.60
N LEU A 122 6.99 3.45 15.41
CA LEU A 122 7.98 3.86 14.41
C LEU A 122 9.42 3.81 14.92
N GLN A 123 9.63 4.14 16.19
CA GLN A 123 10.94 4.24 16.82
C GLN A 123 11.77 2.95 16.67
N PRO A 124 11.21 1.73 16.89
CA PRO A 124 11.98 0.50 16.77
C PRO A 124 12.54 0.29 15.36
N LEU A 125 11.76 0.61 14.31
CA LEU A 125 12.18 0.45 12.92
C LEU A 125 13.31 1.42 12.55
N LEU A 126 13.17 2.68 12.95
CA LEU A 126 14.23 3.68 12.70
C LEU A 126 15.50 3.38 13.52
N ASN A 127 15.36 2.89 14.75
CA ASN A 127 16.50 2.47 15.56
C ASN A 127 17.22 1.28 14.92
N GLU A 128 16.48 0.25 14.47
CA GLU A 128 17.06 -0.89 13.76
C GLU A 128 17.80 -0.45 12.49
N MET A 129 17.24 0.50 11.73
CA MET A 129 17.89 1.05 10.54
C MET A 129 19.20 1.78 10.87
N ILE A 130 19.20 2.60 11.92
CA ILE A 130 20.40 3.32 12.38
C ILE A 130 21.46 2.33 12.85
N ASP A 131 21.07 1.29 13.58
CA ASP A 131 22.00 0.31 14.16
C ASP A 131 22.60 -0.62 13.10
N LYS A 132 21.77 -1.11 12.16
CA LYS A 132 22.21 -2.06 11.12
C LYS A 132 22.83 -1.39 9.89
N HIS A 133 22.38 -0.18 9.56
CA HIS A 133 22.76 0.51 8.32
C HIS A 133 23.19 1.97 8.55
N PRO A 134 24.11 2.25 9.50
CA PRO A 134 24.43 3.61 9.92
C PRO A 134 24.94 4.50 8.78
N LYS A 135 25.67 3.93 7.81
CA LYS A 135 26.19 4.67 6.65
C LYS A 135 25.07 5.20 5.76
N ILE A 136 24.06 4.36 5.45
CA ILE A 136 22.91 4.76 4.62
C ILE A 136 22.15 5.89 5.29
N VAL A 137 21.90 5.79 6.60
CA VAL A 137 21.19 6.83 7.35
C VAL A 137 22.01 8.12 7.41
N ALA A 138 23.33 8.04 7.61
CA ALA A 138 24.22 9.21 7.60
C ALA A 138 24.22 9.92 6.24
N ASP A 139 24.28 9.17 5.14
CA ASP A 139 24.25 9.73 3.79
C ASP A 139 22.89 10.41 3.49
N ILE A 140 21.79 9.85 3.99
CA ILE A 140 20.43 10.39 3.76
C ILE A 140 20.14 11.60 4.64
N PHE A 141 20.50 11.58 5.92
CA PHE A 141 20.12 12.62 6.89
C PHE A 141 21.20 13.68 7.12
N GLY A 142 22.47 13.37 6.87
CA GLY A 142 23.58 14.31 7.05
C GLY A 142 23.58 14.95 8.44
N GLY A 143 23.68 16.29 8.49
CA GLY A 143 23.65 17.05 9.74
C GLY A 143 22.37 16.91 10.57
N ASP A 144 21.27 16.47 9.96
CA ASP A 144 19.99 16.29 10.64
C ASP A 144 19.90 14.94 11.40
N LEU A 145 20.87 14.03 11.21
CA LEU A 145 20.85 12.70 11.83
C LEU A 145 20.85 12.77 13.37
N ALA A 146 21.62 13.70 13.95
CA ALA A 146 21.69 13.85 15.40
C ALA A 146 20.32 14.19 15.99
N LEU A 147 19.54 15.02 15.30
CA LEU A 147 18.19 15.40 15.72
C LEU A 147 17.24 14.19 15.67
N LEU A 148 17.32 13.38 14.60
CA LEU A 148 16.54 12.16 14.48
C LEU A 148 16.88 11.14 15.58
N GLN A 149 18.17 10.94 15.87
CA GLN A 149 18.63 10.04 16.93
C GLN A 149 18.14 10.48 18.32
N GLN A 150 18.17 11.79 18.61
CA GLN A 150 17.62 12.33 19.85
C GLN A 150 16.11 12.09 19.96
N ALA A 151 15.37 12.23 18.86
CA ALA A 151 13.93 11.96 18.82
C ALA A 151 13.60 10.50 19.17
N ILE A 152 14.36 9.55 18.61
CA ILE A 152 14.15 8.11 18.80
C ILE A 152 14.54 7.68 20.22
N LYS A 153 15.68 8.15 20.73
CA LYS A 153 16.21 7.76 22.05
C LYS A 153 15.55 8.49 23.23
N GLY A 154 15.03 9.70 23.01
CA GLY A 154 14.45 10.54 24.06
C GLY A 154 13.01 10.18 24.48
N GLY A 155 12.50 9.02 24.04
CA GLY A 155 11.15 8.54 24.36
C GLY A 155 10.03 9.33 23.67
N LYS A 156 8.78 9.03 24.05
CA LYS A 156 7.57 9.57 23.38
C LYS A 156 7.56 11.09 23.28
N GLN A 157 7.93 11.80 24.34
CA GLN A 157 7.91 13.27 24.33
C GLN A 157 8.96 13.87 23.39
N ALA A 158 10.15 13.29 23.28
CA ALA A 158 11.15 13.75 22.32
C ALA A 158 10.69 13.48 20.87
N ALA A 159 10.10 12.32 20.62
CA ALA A 159 9.55 11.96 19.32
C ALA A 159 8.42 12.90 18.89
N LEU A 160 7.53 13.29 19.80
CA LEU A 160 6.47 14.28 19.54
C LEU A 160 7.03 15.67 19.25
N ARG A 161 8.02 16.14 20.04
CA ARG A 161 8.70 17.43 19.80
C ARG A 161 9.38 17.46 18.43
N PHE A 162 10.08 16.38 18.09
CA PHE A 162 10.69 16.23 16.78
C PHE A 162 9.67 16.24 15.65
N ALA A 163 8.58 15.48 15.78
CA ALA A 163 7.51 15.49 14.79
C ALA A 163 6.99 16.91 14.56
N SER A 164 6.73 17.67 15.63
CA SER A 164 6.29 19.05 15.53
C SER A 164 7.36 19.98 14.92
N SER A 165 8.65 19.76 15.17
CA SER A 165 9.72 20.63 14.67
C SER A 165 9.97 20.49 13.16
N ILE A 166 9.59 19.36 12.56
CA ILE A 166 9.82 19.09 11.13
C ILE A 166 8.59 19.35 10.27
N GLN A 167 7.57 20.00 10.82
CA GLN A 167 6.27 20.19 10.19
C GLN A 167 5.86 21.64 10.14
N ASN A 168 5.01 21.97 9.17
CA ASN A 168 4.28 23.21 9.21
C ASN A 168 3.23 23.14 10.33
N THR A 169 3.27 24.09 11.25
CA THR A 169 2.43 24.08 12.47
C THR A 169 0.97 24.41 12.23
N GLU A 170 0.63 25.01 11.08
CA GLU A 170 -0.74 25.38 10.72
C GLU A 170 -1.41 24.32 9.84
N LYS A 171 -0.65 23.78 8.88
CA LYS A 171 -1.14 22.86 7.85
C LYS A 171 -0.73 21.41 8.10
N HIS A 172 0.05 21.15 9.15
CA HIS A 172 0.46 19.82 9.62
C HIS A 172 1.12 18.93 8.55
N TYR A 173 1.73 19.51 7.51
CA TYR A 173 2.52 18.75 6.53
C TYR A 173 4.00 18.75 6.92
N VAL A 174 4.69 17.65 6.61
CA VAL A 174 6.16 17.53 6.82
C VAL A 174 6.90 18.43 5.83
N LEU A 175 7.84 19.22 6.34
CA LEU A 175 8.61 20.18 5.56
C LEU A 175 9.34 19.49 4.40
N PRO A 176 9.47 20.14 3.22
CA PRO A 176 9.95 19.48 2.00
C PRO A 176 11.29 18.76 2.13
N HIS A 177 12.27 19.35 2.84
CA HIS A 177 13.58 18.73 3.03
C HIS A 177 13.50 17.43 3.85
N TRP A 178 12.70 17.41 4.93
CA TRP A 178 12.45 16.20 5.71
C TRP A 178 11.67 15.16 4.92
N LYS A 179 10.65 15.59 4.18
CA LYS A 179 9.87 14.70 3.32
C LYS A 179 10.77 13.99 2.30
N GLU A 180 11.73 14.68 1.72
CA GLU A 180 12.69 14.08 0.78
C GLU A 180 13.64 13.09 1.46
N ARG A 181 14.12 13.40 2.67
CA ARG A 181 14.97 12.47 3.44
C ARG A 181 14.24 11.17 3.79
N PHE A 182 13.02 11.28 4.34
CA PHE A 182 12.19 10.11 4.63
C PHE A 182 11.80 9.37 3.35
N ARG A 183 11.50 10.09 2.26
CA ARG A 183 11.25 9.44 0.97
C ARG A 183 12.44 8.59 0.53
N LYS A 184 13.67 9.13 0.56
CA LYS A 184 14.88 8.38 0.21
C LYS A 184 15.07 7.16 1.10
N LEU A 185 14.83 7.30 2.40
CA LEU A 185 14.92 6.19 3.35
C LEU A 185 13.93 5.06 3.02
N GLY A 186 12.66 5.39 2.80
CA GLY A 186 11.61 4.39 2.57
C GLY A 186 11.73 3.65 1.24
N LEU A 187 12.46 4.25 0.31
CA LEU A 187 12.77 3.64 -0.98
C LEU A 187 14.02 2.75 -0.93
N THR A 188 14.77 2.68 0.19
CA THR A 188 15.90 1.75 0.27
C THR A 188 15.42 0.32 0.54
N PRO A 189 16.03 -0.71 -0.08
CA PRO A 189 15.70 -2.11 0.17
C PRO A 189 15.84 -2.50 1.66
N GLU A 190 16.82 -1.93 2.35
CA GLU A 190 17.09 -2.20 3.77
C GLU A 190 15.93 -1.74 4.66
N PHE A 191 15.41 -0.53 4.44
CA PHE A 191 14.30 -0.05 5.25
C PHE A 191 13.00 -0.78 4.92
N GLN A 192 12.77 -1.13 3.65
CA GLN A 192 11.64 -1.98 3.26
C GLN A 192 11.71 -3.35 3.95
N ALA A 193 12.88 -3.98 4.02
CA ALA A 193 13.06 -5.24 4.75
C ALA A 193 12.79 -5.09 6.25
N ILE A 194 13.19 -3.97 6.86
CA ILE A 194 12.88 -3.65 8.26
C ILE A 194 11.37 -3.49 8.47
N GLU A 195 10.66 -2.83 7.56
CA GLU A 195 9.20 -2.73 7.63
C GLU A 195 8.52 -4.11 7.53
N VAL A 196 9.00 -4.98 6.63
CA VAL A 196 8.53 -6.36 6.49
C VAL A 196 8.72 -7.13 7.81
N ASN A 197 9.89 -7.02 8.43
CA ASN A 197 10.18 -7.63 9.73
C ASN A 197 9.29 -7.05 10.84
N GLY A 198 9.05 -5.73 10.85
CA GLY A 198 8.13 -5.06 11.77
C GLY A 198 6.69 -5.59 11.64
N ALA A 199 6.28 -6.00 10.45
CA ALA A 199 4.96 -6.58 10.18
C ALA A 199 4.89 -8.11 10.41
N SER A 200 5.98 -8.77 10.80
CA SER A 200 6.06 -10.24 10.92
C SER A 200 5.01 -10.86 11.85
N LYS A 201 4.62 -10.17 12.93
CA LYS A 201 3.54 -10.61 13.83
C LYS A 201 2.21 -10.78 13.07
N TYR A 202 1.86 -9.82 12.22
CA TYR A 202 0.64 -9.89 11.41
C TYR A 202 0.72 -11.01 10.37
N TYR A 203 1.87 -11.17 9.72
CA TYR A 203 2.11 -12.25 8.76
C TYR A 203 2.01 -13.64 9.39
N ASN A 204 2.56 -13.83 10.58
CA ASN A 204 2.46 -15.08 11.31
C ASN A 204 1.03 -15.38 11.76
N ASN A 205 0.27 -14.37 12.18
CA ASN A 205 -1.16 -14.53 12.50
C ASN A 205 -1.99 -14.84 11.25
N ALA A 206 -1.66 -14.22 10.11
CA ALA A 206 -2.30 -14.49 8.83
C ALA A 206 -2.10 -15.95 8.39
N LYS A 207 -0.88 -16.50 8.52
CA LYS A 207 -0.62 -17.92 8.25
C LYS A 207 -1.49 -18.83 9.12
N LYS A 208 -1.67 -18.52 10.40
CA LYS A 208 -2.57 -19.28 11.29
C LYS A 208 -4.02 -19.25 10.80
N LEU A 209 -4.50 -18.10 10.32
CA LEU A 209 -5.85 -17.99 9.75
C LEU A 209 -5.99 -18.76 8.43
N VAL A 210 -4.97 -18.73 7.57
CA VAL A 210 -4.92 -19.56 6.34
C VAL A 210 -5.08 -21.03 6.68
N THR A 211 -4.33 -21.53 7.66
CA THR A 211 -4.47 -22.91 8.17
C THR A 211 -5.86 -23.15 8.77
N THR A 212 -6.37 -22.23 9.60
CA THR A 212 -7.68 -22.35 10.26
C THR A 212 -8.83 -22.53 9.26
N TYR A 213 -8.78 -21.81 8.14
CA TYR A 213 -9.82 -21.86 7.11
C TYR A 213 -9.56 -22.86 5.98
N ASN A 214 -8.46 -23.61 6.08
CA ASN A 214 -7.98 -24.51 5.03
C ASN A 214 -7.94 -23.80 3.67
N LEU A 215 -7.24 -22.67 3.65
CA LEU A 215 -6.89 -21.90 2.47
C LEU A 215 -5.45 -22.23 2.07
N TRP A 216 -5.07 -21.97 0.81
CA TRP A 216 -3.77 -22.42 0.29
C TRP A 216 -3.09 -21.41 -0.64
N SER A 217 -3.81 -20.40 -1.13
CA SER A 217 -3.28 -19.46 -2.12
C SER A 217 -2.49 -18.29 -1.51
N SER A 218 -1.55 -17.73 -2.28
CA SER A 218 -0.84 -16.49 -1.93
C SER A 218 -1.82 -15.32 -1.70
N ARG A 219 -2.88 -15.26 -2.51
CA ARG A 219 -3.98 -14.30 -2.35
C ARG A 219 -4.77 -14.47 -1.05
N ALA A 220 -5.01 -15.71 -0.61
CA ALA A 220 -5.64 -15.95 0.69
C ALA A 220 -4.76 -15.45 1.85
N LEU A 221 -3.45 -15.68 1.78
CA LEU A 221 -2.53 -15.15 2.78
C LEU A 221 -2.53 -13.62 2.81
N ALA A 222 -2.57 -12.97 1.65
CA ALA A 222 -2.70 -11.52 1.56
C ALA A 222 -3.99 -11.00 2.19
N LEU A 223 -5.13 -11.67 1.96
CA LEU A 223 -6.40 -11.31 2.60
C LEU A 223 -6.33 -11.44 4.13
N MET A 224 -5.76 -12.54 4.63
CA MET A 224 -5.61 -12.74 6.06
C MET A 224 -4.63 -11.74 6.68
N PHE A 225 -3.56 -11.38 5.97
CA PHE A 225 -2.60 -10.36 6.40
C PHE A 225 -3.26 -8.99 6.52
N ASP A 226 -4.01 -8.56 5.51
CA ASP A 226 -4.81 -7.32 5.54
C ASP A 226 -5.77 -7.30 6.72
N ILE A 227 -6.49 -8.40 6.99
CA ILE A 227 -7.38 -8.53 8.15
C ILE A 227 -6.59 -8.40 9.46
N CYS A 228 -5.45 -9.05 9.59
CA CYS A 228 -4.62 -8.96 10.79
C CYS A 228 -4.09 -7.55 11.05
N VAL A 229 -3.68 -6.82 10.00
CA VAL A 229 -3.25 -5.43 10.13
C VAL A 229 -4.41 -4.52 10.53
N GLN A 230 -5.52 -4.57 9.80
CA GLN A 230 -6.66 -3.68 9.99
C GLN A 230 -7.49 -3.97 11.26
N ASN A 231 -7.48 -5.22 11.72
CA ASN A 231 -8.44 -5.68 12.73
C ASN A 231 -7.81 -6.53 13.83
N GLY A 232 -6.51 -6.77 13.79
CA GLY A 232 -5.80 -7.69 14.69
C GLY A 232 -6.05 -9.16 14.36
N SER A 233 -7.33 -9.56 14.27
CA SER A 233 -7.77 -10.91 13.90
C SER A 233 -9.27 -10.93 13.55
N ILE A 234 -9.87 -12.11 13.45
CA ILE A 234 -11.30 -12.34 13.32
C ILE A 234 -11.84 -12.80 14.69
N ALA A 235 -12.92 -12.17 15.18
CA ALA A 235 -13.56 -12.55 16.43
C ALA A 235 -14.26 -13.92 16.31
N ASP A 236 -14.29 -14.71 17.38
CA ASP A 236 -14.78 -16.10 17.33
C ASP A 236 -16.23 -16.23 16.84
N ALA A 237 -17.11 -15.31 17.26
CA ALA A 237 -18.49 -15.26 16.78
C ALA A 237 -18.58 -15.07 15.25
N VAL A 238 -17.62 -14.35 14.65
CA VAL A 238 -17.53 -14.19 13.18
C VAL A 238 -16.93 -15.43 12.55
N LYS A 239 -15.94 -16.08 13.18
CA LYS A 239 -15.38 -17.36 12.70
C LYS A 239 -16.45 -18.44 12.59
N SER A 240 -17.32 -18.57 13.60
CA SER A 240 -18.42 -19.56 13.58
C SER A 240 -19.36 -19.33 12.39
N LYS A 241 -19.71 -18.06 12.08
CA LYS A 241 -20.54 -17.72 10.92
C LYS A 241 -19.85 -18.07 9.60
N ILE A 242 -18.55 -17.78 9.48
CA ILE A 242 -17.74 -18.14 8.30
C ILE A 242 -17.78 -19.65 8.06
N MET A 243 -17.51 -20.46 9.11
CA MET A 243 -17.52 -21.91 8.99
C MET A 243 -18.91 -22.47 8.65
N ALA A 244 -19.97 -21.87 9.20
CA ALA A 244 -21.34 -22.23 8.86
C ALA A 244 -21.72 -21.87 7.41
N ASP A 245 -21.07 -20.89 6.80
CA ASP A 245 -21.27 -20.58 5.38
C ASP A 245 -20.39 -21.45 4.48
N PHE A 246 -19.21 -21.85 4.93
CA PHE A 246 -18.36 -22.80 4.21
C PHE A 246 -19.06 -24.15 4.02
N SER A 247 -19.81 -24.64 5.01
CA SER A 247 -20.54 -25.91 4.91
C SER A 247 -21.70 -25.87 3.89
N LYS A 248 -22.07 -24.69 3.41
CA LYS A 248 -23.11 -24.51 2.38
C LYS A 248 -22.53 -24.36 0.97
N LEU A 249 -21.21 -24.35 0.81
CA LEU A 249 -20.57 -24.26 -0.50
C LEU A 249 -20.90 -25.51 -1.33
N SER A 250 -21.15 -25.31 -2.62
CA SER A 250 -21.39 -26.43 -3.54
C SER A 250 -20.16 -27.33 -3.61
N THR A 251 -20.39 -28.64 -3.56
CA THR A 251 -19.36 -29.67 -3.72
C THR A 251 -18.89 -29.82 -5.17
N THR A 252 -19.55 -29.15 -6.13
CA THR A 252 -19.20 -29.20 -7.56
C THR A 252 -18.19 -28.12 -7.98
N LEU A 253 -17.85 -27.19 -7.08
CA LEU A 253 -16.87 -26.14 -7.38
C LEU A 253 -15.48 -26.74 -7.58
N SER A 254 -14.73 -26.19 -8.51
CA SER A 254 -13.30 -26.49 -8.63
C SER A 254 -12.55 -26.06 -7.36
N ARG A 255 -11.31 -26.54 -7.22
CA ARG A 255 -10.44 -26.17 -6.09
C ARG A 255 -10.24 -24.65 -6.02
N GLU A 256 -10.02 -24.02 -7.17
CA GLU A 256 -9.79 -22.58 -7.29
C GLU A 256 -11.06 -21.78 -7.00
N GLU A 257 -12.20 -22.20 -7.56
CA GLU A 257 -13.49 -21.58 -7.29
C GLU A 257 -13.85 -21.66 -5.80
N THR A 258 -13.61 -22.82 -5.18
CA THR A 258 -13.80 -23.01 -3.73
C THR A 258 -12.92 -22.06 -2.92
N GLU A 259 -11.63 -21.93 -3.28
CA GLU A 259 -10.70 -21.00 -2.63
C GLU A 259 -11.21 -19.55 -2.70
N VAL A 260 -11.67 -19.11 -3.89
CA VAL A 260 -12.24 -17.76 -4.06
C VAL A 260 -13.51 -17.58 -3.24
N GLN A 261 -14.45 -18.52 -3.30
CA GLN A 261 -15.72 -18.41 -2.57
C GLN A 261 -15.49 -18.35 -1.05
N LYS A 262 -14.54 -19.13 -0.53
CA LYS A 262 -14.14 -19.03 0.88
C LYS A 262 -13.60 -17.65 1.23
N MET A 263 -12.70 -17.09 0.42
CA MET A 263 -12.18 -15.73 0.64
C MET A 263 -13.28 -14.67 0.58
N VAL A 264 -14.23 -14.79 -0.36
CA VAL A 264 -15.38 -13.88 -0.48
C VAL A 264 -16.27 -13.95 0.77
N ILE A 265 -16.55 -15.14 1.28
CA ILE A 265 -17.30 -15.32 2.54
C ILE A 265 -16.55 -14.65 3.71
N ILE A 266 -15.24 -14.91 3.86
CA ILE A 266 -14.44 -14.29 4.93
C ILE A 266 -14.45 -12.77 4.81
N ALA A 267 -14.24 -12.23 3.61
CA ALA A 267 -14.25 -10.80 3.34
C ALA A 267 -15.58 -10.15 3.77
N ASN A 268 -16.70 -10.75 3.35
CA ASN A 268 -18.04 -10.26 3.67
C ASN A 268 -18.34 -10.34 5.18
N ARG A 269 -18.11 -11.51 5.81
CA ARG A 269 -18.37 -11.69 7.24
C ARG A 269 -17.49 -10.82 8.11
N ARG A 270 -16.22 -10.62 7.73
CA ARG A 270 -15.34 -9.71 8.46
C ARG A 270 -15.81 -8.26 8.31
N ALA A 271 -16.22 -7.85 7.11
CA ALA A 271 -16.72 -6.49 6.85
C ALA A 271 -18.02 -6.20 7.60
N GLU A 272 -18.96 -7.13 7.64
CA GLU A 272 -20.22 -7.02 8.40
C GLU A 272 -20.02 -6.78 9.90
N ALA A 273 -18.90 -7.26 10.45
CA ALA A 273 -18.52 -7.06 11.83
C ALA A 273 -17.63 -5.81 12.04
N ALA A 274 -17.52 -4.92 11.06
CA ALA A 274 -16.93 -3.60 11.22
C ALA A 274 -17.95 -2.61 11.80
N ASN A 275 -17.51 -1.40 12.12
CA ASN A 275 -18.43 -0.32 12.46
C ASN A 275 -19.40 -0.09 11.28
N PRO A 276 -20.73 0.04 11.50
CA PRO A 276 -21.73 0.22 10.44
C PRO A 276 -21.38 1.28 9.39
N LYS A 277 -20.74 2.39 9.81
CA LYS A 277 -20.33 3.47 8.91
C LYS A 277 -19.28 3.04 7.88
N PHE A 278 -18.46 2.03 8.21
CA PHE A 278 -17.31 1.61 7.40
C PHE A 278 -17.50 0.23 6.75
N VAL A 279 -18.66 -0.43 6.93
CA VAL A 279 -18.89 -1.80 6.41
C VAL A 279 -18.60 -1.89 4.92
N GLU A 280 -19.12 -0.97 4.12
CA GLU A 280 -18.97 -1.04 2.67
C GLU A 280 -17.56 -0.72 2.18
N ASP A 281 -16.86 0.21 2.83
CA ASP A 281 -15.45 0.49 2.51
C ASP A 281 -14.55 -0.69 2.86
N VAL A 282 -14.77 -1.30 4.03
CA VAL A 282 -14.08 -2.52 4.47
C VAL A 282 -14.39 -3.68 3.52
N ARG A 283 -15.65 -3.82 3.09
CA ARG A 283 -16.09 -4.88 2.17
C ARG A 283 -15.42 -4.72 0.81
N LYS A 284 -15.45 -3.53 0.21
CA LYS A 284 -14.79 -3.25 -1.09
C LYS A 284 -13.31 -3.59 -1.06
N ARG A 285 -12.59 -3.16 -0.02
CA ARG A 285 -11.17 -3.49 0.17
C ARG A 285 -10.92 -4.99 0.24
N LYS A 286 -11.67 -5.72 1.07
CA LYS A 286 -11.45 -7.16 1.25
C LYS A 286 -11.89 -7.99 0.04
N LEU A 287 -12.97 -7.60 -0.63
CA LEU A 287 -13.40 -8.24 -1.88
C LEU A 287 -12.43 -7.98 -3.03
N CYS A 288 -11.78 -6.82 -3.08
CA CYS A 288 -10.70 -6.56 -4.04
C CYS A 288 -9.60 -7.62 -3.92
N ILE A 289 -9.21 -7.97 -2.69
CA ILE A 289 -8.22 -9.03 -2.44
C ILE A 289 -8.80 -10.40 -2.80
N ALA A 290 -9.98 -10.75 -2.29
CA ALA A 290 -10.60 -12.07 -2.51
C ALA A 290 -10.78 -12.40 -4.00
N ASN A 291 -11.22 -11.42 -4.79
CA ASN A 291 -11.45 -11.56 -6.23
C ASN A 291 -10.18 -11.39 -7.07
N GLY A 292 -9.06 -10.95 -6.47
CA GLY A 292 -7.80 -10.63 -7.17
C GLY A 292 -7.81 -9.33 -7.97
N LYS A 293 -8.95 -8.65 -8.05
CA LYS A 293 -9.10 -7.36 -8.71
C LYS A 293 -10.24 -6.57 -8.10
N GLY A 294 -10.16 -5.25 -8.18
CA GLY A 294 -11.20 -4.37 -7.65
C GLY A 294 -10.78 -2.91 -7.62
N VAL A 295 -11.64 -2.06 -7.04
CA VAL A 295 -11.35 -0.64 -6.86
C VAL A 295 -11.42 -0.32 -5.37
N VAL A 296 -10.34 0.26 -4.83
CA VAL A 296 -10.24 0.69 -3.44
C VAL A 296 -9.79 2.15 -3.41
N HIS A 297 -10.56 3.01 -2.75
CA HIS A 297 -10.33 4.46 -2.69
C HIS A 297 -10.12 5.12 -4.07
N GLY A 298 -10.86 4.67 -5.09
CA GLY A 298 -10.78 5.19 -6.47
C GLY A 298 -9.60 4.64 -7.29
N ILE A 299 -8.78 3.77 -6.72
CA ILE A 299 -7.63 3.14 -7.39
C ILE A 299 -8.02 1.74 -7.85
N SER A 300 -7.78 1.41 -9.11
CA SER A 300 -7.97 0.07 -9.66
C SER A 300 -6.77 -0.83 -9.37
N TYR A 301 -7.05 -2.05 -8.92
CA TYR A 301 -6.05 -3.04 -8.55
C TYR A 301 -6.22 -4.34 -9.34
N ASP A 302 -5.07 -4.90 -9.72
CA ASP A 302 -4.90 -6.26 -10.22
C ASP A 302 -3.79 -6.90 -9.40
N LEU A 303 -4.15 -7.79 -8.50
CA LEU A 303 -3.22 -8.33 -7.49
C LEU A 303 -2.14 -9.22 -8.12
N ALA A 304 -2.48 -9.96 -9.17
CA ALA A 304 -1.54 -10.82 -9.85
C ALA A 304 -0.52 -9.97 -10.62
N ALA A 305 -0.99 -9.00 -11.41
CA ALA A 305 -0.13 -8.15 -12.22
C ALA A 305 0.74 -7.22 -11.38
N GLN A 306 0.20 -6.61 -10.32
CA GLN A 306 0.89 -5.56 -9.57
C GLN A 306 1.72 -6.09 -8.39
N PHE A 307 1.29 -7.22 -7.80
CA PHE A 307 1.89 -7.75 -6.56
C PHE A 307 2.30 -9.22 -6.68
N GLY A 308 2.04 -9.90 -7.80
CA GLY A 308 2.27 -11.36 -7.91
C GLY A 308 1.43 -12.16 -6.91
N LEU A 309 0.25 -11.66 -6.52
CA LEU A 309 -0.65 -12.29 -5.56
C LEU A 309 -1.85 -12.89 -6.30
N ASP A 310 -1.84 -14.20 -6.46
CA ASP A 310 -2.79 -14.96 -7.29
C ASP A 310 -3.22 -16.26 -6.59
N LEU A 311 -3.73 -17.22 -7.36
CA LEU A 311 -4.08 -18.55 -6.88
C LEU A 311 -2.90 -19.54 -6.94
N SER A 312 -1.65 -19.06 -6.85
CA SER A 312 -0.48 -19.91 -6.61
C SER A 312 -0.45 -20.39 -5.16
N ALA A 313 -0.01 -21.63 -4.96
CA ALA A 313 0.10 -22.19 -3.62
C ALA A 313 1.19 -21.47 -2.80
N VAL A 314 0.88 -21.15 -1.55
CA VAL A 314 1.91 -20.75 -0.59
C VAL A 314 2.73 -21.99 -0.28
N SER A 315 4.03 -21.95 -0.56
CA SER A 315 4.93 -23.00 -0.07
C SER A 315 4.78 -23.06 1.44
N GLN A 316 4.29 -24.17 1.97
CA GLN A 316 4.38 -24.41 3.41
C GLN A 316 5.86 -24.53 3.72
N ALA A 317 6.47 -23.42 4.16
CA ALA A 317 7.78 -23.46 4.76
C ALA A 317 7.62 -24.30 6.03
N SER A 318 8.12 -25.53 5.93
CA SER A 318 8.40 -26.50 6.99
C SER A 318 9.13 -25.85 8.16
#